data_AF-A0A316A0V4-F1
#
_entry.id   AF-A0A316A0V4-F1
#
_cell.length_a   1.000
_cell.length_b   1.000
_cell.length_c   1.000
_cell.angle_alpha   90.00
_cell.angle_beta   90.00
_cell.angle_gamma   90.00
#
_symmetry.space_group_name_H-M   'P 1'
#
loop_
_entity.id
_entity.type
_entity.pdbx_description
1 polymer ?
#
loop_
_entity_poly.entity_id
_entity_poly.type
_entity_poly.pdbx_seq_one_letter_code
_entity_poly.pdbx_strand_id
1 'polypeptide(L)'
;MTSLPTWALYAVGIGTPILSFMAVLIGNLLLRRGATELDIWRRREETMRMLRWAAEQAVSTDDAKARLGVAALQALSTSELLQAPDDALLDAVLDAVLAGPVEQIEEAGEEADVVEVDTEADD
;
A
#
# COMPACT_ATOMS: atom_id res chain seq x y z
N MET A 1 25.36 66.43 -7.79
CA MET A 1 24.80 65.28 -8.52
C MET A 1 25.45 64.03 -7.97
N THR A 2 24.73 63.20 -7.22
CA THR A 2 25.25 61.92 -6.72
C THR A 2 25.04 60.86 -7.80
N SER A 3 26.10 60.49 -8.51
CA SER A 3 26.04 59.38 -9.47
C SER A 3 26.03 58.05 -8.71
N LEU A 4 25.04 57.21 -9.00
CA LEU A 4 25.05 55.85 -8.49
C LEU A 4 26.19 55.07 -9.16
N PRO A 5 26.91 54.21 -8.41
CA PRO A 5 27.90 53.33 -9.00
C PRO A 5 27.25 52.41 -10.06
N THR A 6 27.87 52.27 -11.22
CA THR A 6 27.38 51.42 -12.31
C THR A 6 27.19 49.97 -11.91
N TRP A 7 28.01 49.45 -10.98
CA TRP A 7 27.84 48.10 -10.42
C TRP A 7 26.48 47.92 -9.72
N ALA A 8 25.93 48.97 -9.10
CA ALA A 8 24.66 48.90 -8.40
C ALA A 8 23.48 48.75 -9.38
N LEU A 9 23.57 49.36 -10.56
CA LEU A 9 22.57 49.19 -11.63
C LEU A 9 22.54 47.74 -12.14
N TYR A 10 23.71 47.11 -12.31
CA TYR A 10 23.77 45.70 -12.70
C TYR A 10 23.27 44.77 -11.59
N ALA A 11 23.63 45.05 -10.34
CA ALA A 11 23.19 44.25 -9.20
C ALA A 11 21.66 44.26 -9.06
N VAL A 12 21.01 45.41 -9.19
CA VAL A 12 19.55 45.52 -9.07
C VAL A 12 18.85 45.00 -10.34
N GLY A 13 19.31 45.41 -11.52
CA GLY A 13 18.65 45.10 -12.79
C GLY A 13 18.76 43.63 -13.20
N ILE A 14 19.90 42.99 -12.92
CA ILE A 14 20.17 41.60 -13.33
C ILE A 14 20.16 40.66 -12.11
N GLY A 15 20.71 41.10 -10.97
CA GLY A 15 20.77 40.27 -9.77
C GLY A 15 19.39 39.95 -9.19
N THR A 16 18.46 40.92 -9.15
CA THR A 16 17.12 40.68 -8.59
C THR A 16 16.31 39.64 -9.39
N PRO A 17 16.23 39.71 -10.73
CA PRO A 17 15.58 38.66 -11.52
C PRO A 17 16.24 37.29 -11.35
N ILE A 18 17.58 37.21 -11.35
CA ILE A 18 18.29 35.94 -11.18
C ILE A 18 18.00 35.34 -9.80
N LEU A 19 18.09 36.13 -8.73
CA LEU A 19 17.79 35.68 -7.38
C LEU A 19 16.34 35.22 -7.25
N SER A 20 15.40 35.97 -7.83
CA SER A 20 13.98 35.59 -7.85
C SER A 20 13.77 34.26 -8.57
N PHE A 21 14.39 34.09 -9.73
CA PHE A 21 14.31 32.85 -10.51
C PHE A 21 14.89 31.66 -9.74
N MET A 22 16.07 31.83 -9.12
CA MET A 22 16.69 30.80 -8.29
C MET A 22 15.83 30.42 -7.09
N ALA A 23 15.23 31.42 -6.41
CA ALA A 23 14.32 31.16 -5.30
C ALA A 23 13.10 30.34 -5.74
N VAL A 24 12.51 30.65 -6.90
CA VAL A 24 11.39 29.88 -7.46
C VAL A 24 11.81 28.46 -7.83
N LEU A 25 12.98 28.27 -8.44
CA LEU A 25 13.48 26.93 -8.78
C LEU A 25 13.67 26.07 -7.53
N ILE A 26 14.31 26.62 -6.49
CA ILE A 26 14.52 25.92 -5.23
C ILE A 26 13.17 25.60 -4.58
N GLY A 27 12.25 26.57 -4.53
CA GLY A 27 10.91 26.37 -3.99
C GLY A 27 10.16 25.24 -4.70
N ASN A 28 10.15 25.24 -6.03
CA ASN A 28 9.50 24.20 -6.82
C ASN A 28 10.13 22.81 -6.60
N LEU A 29 11.45 22.74 -6.46
CA LEU A 29 12.15 21.48 -6.18
C LEU A 29 11.75 20.92 -4.80
N LEU A 30 11.73 21.78 -3.77
CA LEU A 30 11.33 21.40 -2.42
C LEU A 30 9.85 20.96 -2.38
N LEU A 31 8.96 21.69 -3.07
CA LEU A 31 7.54 21.34 -3.14
C LEU A 31 7.33 19.98 -3.80
N ARG A 32 8.03 19.70 -4.91
CA ARG A 32 7.93 18.41 -5.60
C ARG A 32 8.38 17.27 -4.69
N ARG A 33 9.49 17.45 -3.98
CA ARG A 33 10.00 16.44 -3.05
C ARG A 33 9.03 16.20 -1.89
N GLY A 34 8.52 17.27 -1.28
CA GLY A 34 7.52 17.18 -0.22
C GLY A 34 6.22 16.54 -0.68
N ALA A 35 5.75 16.82 -1.90
CA ALA A 35 4.56 16.19 -2.45
C ALA A 35 4.73 14.67 -2.61
N THR A 36 5.90 14.21 -3.05
CA THR A 36 6.19 12.77 -3.14
C THR A 36 6.23 12.10 -1.77
N GLU A 37 6.89 12.72 -0.79
CA GLU A 37 6.97 12.18 0.58
C GLU A 37 5.57 12.11 1.24
N LEU A 38 4.73 13.13 1.03
CA LEU A 38 3.35 13.14 1.50
C LEU A 38 2.48 12.09 0.81
N ASP A 39 2.67 11.85 -0.48
CA ASP A 39 1.93 10.81 -1.21
C ASP A 39 2.27 9.41 -0.67
N ILE A 40 3.55 9.14 -0.41
CA ILE A 40 3.99 7.88 0.23
C ILE A 40 3.34 7.70 1.59
N TRP A 41 3.33 8.75 2.42
CA TRP A 41 2.76 8.68 3.76
C TRP A 41 1.23 8.47 3.72
N ARG A 42 0.53 9.19 2.85
CA ARG A 42 -0.92 9.03 2.64
C ARG A 42 -1.27 7.61 2.17
N ARG A 43 -0.48 7.04 1.24
CA ARG A 43 -0.70 5.66 0.76
C ARG A 43 -0.52 4.64 1.89
N ARG A 44 0.46 4.82 2.78
CA ARG A 44 0.61 3.96 3.97
C ARG A 44 -0.63 4.03 4.87
N GLU A 45 -1.11 5.23 5.14
CA GLU A 45 -2.27 5.42 6.02
C GLU A 45 -3.54 4.80 5.42
N GLU A 46 -3.74 4.94 4.11
CA GLU A 46 -4.85 4.28 3.41
C GLU A 46 -4.73 2.75 3.46
N THR A 47 -3.52 2.23 3.26
CA THR A 47 -3.23 0.79 3.32
C THR A 47 -3.52 0.21 4.68
N MET A 48 -3.06 0.85 5.77
CA MET A 48 -3.34 0.41 7.13
C MET A 48 -4.83 0.49 7.49
N ARG A 49 -5.55 1.48 6.95
CA ARG A 49 -7.00 1.58 7.14
C ARG A 49 -7.74 0.45 6.45
N MET A 50 -7.36 0.13 5.21
CA MET A 50 -7.92 -0.99 4.45
C MET A 50 -7.55 -2.33 5.09
N LEU A 51 -6.31 -2.52 5.52
CA LEU A 51 -5.86 -3.70 6.26
C LEU A 51 -6.72 -3.93 7.50
N ARG A 52 -6.87 -2.90 8.34
CA ARG A 52 -7.68 -2.98 9.57
C ARG A 52 -9.14 -3.32 9.24
N TRP A 53 -9.73 -2.62 8.28
CA TRP A 53 -11.11 -2.89 7.86
C TRP A 53 -11.26 -4.32 7.32
N ALA A 54 -10.36 -4.77 6.45
CA ALA A 54 -10.41 -6.10 5.87
C ALA A 54 -10.24 -7.20 6.93
N ALA A 55 -9.34 -7.00 7.91
CA ALA A 55 -9.16 -7.88 9.05
C ALA A 55 -10.42 -7.94 9.94
N GLU A 56 -11.03 -6.80 10.27
CA GLU A 56 -12.30 -6.72 11.00
C GLU A 56 -13.43 -7.48 10.29
N GLN A 57 -13.49 -7.38 8.96
CA GLN A 57 -14.48 -8.09 8.17
C GLN A 57 -14.18 -9.60 8.09
N ALA A 58 -12.91 -9.98 7.98
CA ALA A 58 -12.48 -11.37 7.83
C ALA A 58 -12.83 -12.23 9.06
N VAL A 59 -12.82 -11.64 10.25
CA VAL A 59 -13.20 -12.31 11.51
C VAL A 59 -14.70 -12.19 11.85
N SER A 60 -15.51 -11.67 10.92
CA SER A 60 -16.95 -11.52 11.14
C SER A 60 -17.65 -12.87 11.19
N THR A 61 -18.68 -13.00 12.02
CA THR A 61 -19.56 -14.19 12.05
C THR A 61 -20.54 -14.26 10.87
N ASP A 62 -20.55 -13.24 10.01
CA ASP A 62 -21.32 -13.21 8.77
C ASP A 62 -20.44 -13.74 7.63
N ASP A 63 -20.78 -14.90 7.09
CA ASP A 63 -20.00 -15.58 6.04
C ASP A 63 -19.72 -14.72 4.81
N ALA A 64 -20.63 -13.80 4.47
CA ALA A 64 -20.43 -12.92 3.32
C ALA A 64 -19.39 -11.84 3.65
N LYS A 65 -19.41 -11.31 4.88
CA LYS A 65 -18.41 -10.35 5.35
C LYS A 65 -17.04 -10.99 5.56
N ALA A 66 -16.99 -12.20 6.13
CA ALA A 66 -15.76 -12.97 6.31
C ALA A 66 -15.07 -13.20 4.97
N ARG A 67 -15.80 -13.69 3.97
CA ARG A 67 -15.30 -13.88 2.60
C ARG A 67 -14.84 -12.58 1.95
N LEU A 68 -15.59 -11.50 2.13
CA LEU A 68 -15.20 -10.18 1.62
C LEU A 68 -13.90 -9.69 2.26
N GLY A 69 -13.73 -9.90 3.57
CA GLY A 69 -12.52 -9.53 4.31
C GLY A 69 -11.29 -10.31 3.81
N VAL A 70 -11.40 -11.64 3.69
CA VAL A 70 -10.33 -12.49 3.14
C VAL A 70 -9.96 -12.09 1.71
N ALA A 71 -10.96 -11.89 0.85
CA ALA A 71 -10.72 -11.45 -0.53
C ALA A 71 -10.05 -10.07 -0.59
N ALA A 72 -10.42 -9.15 0.30
CA ALA A 72 -9.79 -7.84 0.39
C ALA A 72 -8.33 -7.92 0.88
N LEU A 73 -8.03 -8.77 1.89
CA LEU A 73 -6.66 -9.02 2.36
C LEU A 73 -5.80 -9.63 1.24
N GLN A 74 -6.33 -10.59 0.48
CA GLN A 74 -5.64 -11.19 -0.66
C GLN A 74 -5.44 -10.19 -1.82
N ALA A 75 -6.41 -9.32 -2.07
CA ALA A 75 -6.23 -8.24 -3.04
C ALA A 75 -5.15 -7.24 -2.58
N LEU A 76 -5.06 -6.98 -1.27
CA LEU A 76 -4.05 -6.10 -0.70
C LEU A 76 -2.63 -6.68 -0.83
N SER A 77 -2.45 -8.00 -0.74
CA SER A 77 -1.12 -8.66 -0.83
C SER A 77 -0.50 -8.59 -2.23
N THR A 78 -1.31 -8.32 -3.24
CA THR A 78 -0.87 -8.19 -4.64
C THR A 78 -0.89 -6.73 -5.13
N SER A 79 -1.26 -5.79 -4.26
CA SER A 79 -1.44 -4.39 -4.59
C SER A 79 -0.14 -3.59 -4.51
N GLU A 80 0.08 -2.70 -5.49
CA GLU A 80 1.18 -1.72 -5.47
C GLU A 80 1.10 -0.71 -4.31
N LEU A 81 -0.02 -0.68 -3.57
CA LEU A 81 -0.19 0.14 -2.38
C LEU A 81 0.56 -0.42 -1.17
N LEU A 82 0.76 -1.74 -1.12
CA LEU A 82 1.49 -2.40 -0.06
C LEU A 82 2.98 -2.08 -0.19
N GLN A 83 3.58 -1.59 0.89
CA GLN A 83 4.99 -1.29 0.92
C GLN A 83 5.73 -2.45 1.57
N ALA A 84 6.93 -2.76 1.09
CA ALA A 84 7.73 -3.90 1.55
C ALA A 84 7.82 -4.11 3.09
N PRO A 85 7.85 -3.06 3.94
CA PRO A 85 7.84 -3.25 5.39
C PRO A 85 6.51 -3.79 5.95
N ASP A 86 5.41 -3.58 5.24
CA ASP A 86 4.05 -3.90 5.69
C ASP A 86 3.62 -5.32 5.24
N ASP A 87 4.37 -5.95 4.31
CA ASP A 87 4.13 -7.31 3.80
C ASP A 87 4.08 -8.33 4.95
N ALA A 88 5.07 -8.30 5.84
CA ALA A 88 5.15 -9.24 6.96
C ALA A 88 3.97 -9.11 7.94
N LEU A 89 3.39 -7.91 8.06
CA LEU A 89 2.21 -7.69 8.89
C LEU A 89 0.97 -8.27 8.20
N LEU A 90 0.81 -8.05 6.90
CA LEU A 90 -0.30 -8.59 6.13
C LEU A 90 -0.28 -10.13 6.11
N ASP A 91 0.89 -10.73 5.91
CA ASP A 91 1.07 -12.18 5.94
C ASP A 91 0.67 -12.75 7.31
N ALA A 92 1.12 -12.13 8.40
CA ALA A 92 0.74 -12.55 9.75
C ALA A 92 -0.77 -12.45 10.01
N VAL A 93 -1.44 -11.44 9.45
CA VAL A 93 -2.90 -11.29 9.55
C VAL A 93 -3.61 -12.36 8.73
N LEU A 94 -3.17 -12.62 7.49
CA LEU A 94 -3.74 -13.68 6.64
C LEU A 94 -3.58 -15.05 7.28
N ASP A 95 -2.39 -15.39 7.78
CA ASP A 95 -2.12 -16.64 8.49
C ASP A 95 -3.06 -16.81 9.69
N ALA A 96 -3.22 -15.77 10.51
CA ALA A 96 -4.09 -15.83 11.69
C ALA A 96 -5.57 -16.02 11.32
N VAL A 97 -6.02 -15.40 10.23
CA VAL A 97 -7.41 -15.53 9.74
C VAL A 97 -7.66 -16.90 9.13
N LEU A 98 -6.68 -17.45 8.41
CA LEU A 98 -6.82 -18.70 7.66
C LEU A 98 -6.49 -19.96 8.46
N ALA A 99 -5.78 -19.86 9.59
CA ALA A 99 -5.38 -21.02 10.40
C ALA A 99 -6.54 -21.95 10.75
N GLY A 100 -7.64 -21.41 11.31
CA GLY A 100 -8.80 -22.22 11.70
C GLY A 100 -9.55 -22.85 10.52
N PRO A 101 -9.87 -22.11 9.45
CA PRO A 101 -10.45 -22.67 8.23
C PRO A 101 -9.59 -23.75 7.57
N VAL A 102 -8.26 -23.59 7.56
CA VAL A 102 -7.34 -24.57 6.99
C VAL A 102 -7.34 -25.86 7.80
N GLU A 103 -7.23 -25.77 9.13
CA GLU A 103 -7.27 -26.93 10.04
C GLU A 103 -8.56 -27.74 9.89
N GLN A 104 -9.72 -27.07 9.77
CA GLN A 104 -11.01 -27.73 9.54
C GLN A 104 -11.09 -28.47 8.18
N ILE A 105 -10.47 -27.92 7.14
CA ILE A 105 -10.43 -28.58 5.83
C ILE A 105 -9.50 -29.79 5.88
N GLU A 106 -8.36 -29.68 6.56
CA GLU A 106 -7.42 -30.79 6.76
C GLU A 106 -8.08 -31.94 7.53
N GLU A 107 -8.76 -31.65 8.64
CA GLU A 107 -9.50 -32.65 9.43
C GLU A 107 -10.62 -33.30 8.61
N ALA A 108 -11.41 -32.52 7.87
CA ALA A 108 -12.45 -33.06 6.98
C ALA A 108 -11.88 -33.90 5.82
N GLY A 109 -10.67 -33.58 5.36
CA GLY A 109 -9.95 -34.35 4.34
C GLY A 109 -9.39 -35.68 4.87
N GLU A 110 -8.98 -35.73 6.14
CA GLU A 110 -8.57 -36.98 6.81
C GLU A 110 -9.76 -37.92 7.07
N GLU A 111 -10.95 -37.38 7.37
CA GLU A 111 -12.17 -38.18 7.55
C GLU A 111 -12.77 -38.70 6.24
N ALA A 112 -12.46 -38.06 5.11
CA ALA A 112 -12.95 -38.46 3.80
C ALA A 112 -12.15 -39.68 3.28
N ASP A 113 -12.55 -40.88 3.71
CA ASP A 113 -12.06 -42.15 3.17
C ASP A 113 -12.24 -42.16 1.64
N VAL A 114 -11.13 -42.22 0.90
CA VAL A 114 -11.12 -42.20 -0.56
C VAL A 114 -11.73 -43.52 -1.02
N VAL A 115 -13.02 -43.51 -1.36
CA VAL A 115 -13.67 -44.63 -2.02
C VAL A 115 -13.05 -44.78 -3.41
N GLU A 116 -12.05 -45.65 -3.50
CA GLU A 116 -11.48 -46.09 -4.77
C GLU A 116 -12.60 -46.82 -5.53
N VAL A 117 -13.20 -46.14 -6.51
CA VAL A 117 -14.23 -46.73 -7.36
C VAL A 117 -13.51 -47.65 -8.33
N ASP A 118 -13.36 -48.92 -7.95
CA ASP A 118 -12.87 -49.97 -8.84
C ASP A 118 -13.76 -49.98 -10.09
N THR A 119 -13.21 -49.48 -11.19
CA THR A 119 -13.89 -49.42 -12.48
C THR A 119 -13.60 -50.71 -13.24
N GLU A 120 -13.95 -51.86 -12.66
CA GLU A 120 -14.03 -53.11 -13.41
C GLU A 120 -15.35 -53.12 -14.18
N ALA A 121 -15.32 -52.51 -15.37
CA ALA A 121 -16.30 -52.77 -16.40
C ALA A 121 -15.86 -54.00 -17.20
N ASP A 122 -16.52 -55.11 -16.87
CA ASP A 122 -16.70 -56.35 -17.63
C ASP A 122 -16.67 -56.15 -19.16
N ASP A 123 -15.84 -56.91 -19.87
CA ASP A 123 -16.08 -57.36 -21.26
C ASP A 123 -15.33 -58.68 -21.54
#